data_AF-A0A656KIG8-F1
#
_entry.id   AF-A0A656KIG8-F1
#
_cell.length_a   1.000
_cell.length_b   1.000
_cell.length_c   1.000
_cell.angle_alpha   90.00
_cell.angle_beta   90.00
_cell.angle_gamma   90.00
#
_symmetry.space_group_name_H-M   'P 1'
#
loop_
_entity.id
_entity.type
_entity.pdbx_description
1 polymer ?
#
loop_
_entity_poly.entity_id
_entity_poly.type
_entity_poly.pdbx_seq_one_letter_code
_entity_poly.pdbx_strand_id
1 'polypeptide(L)'
;KFFAVAILTLIIDKSILVLSAITPYERYMEPKLPILDDKFNLFCPLTLHLFPGFIRIKADAAFQLNKNPNTRLPEYKHPRFPGQILYTYALNDPVSIHLGIQAQNHMVIDSAGFFLDAFTRSQSNEVKVDKPCLFSQSTSFGSYYDARFVF
;
A
#
# COMPACT_ATOMS: atom_id res chain seq x y z
N LYS A 1 -40.18 30.57 -19.35
CA LYS A 1 -39.98 30.30 -17.91
C LYS A 1 -39.06 29.10 -17.81
N PHE A 2 -37.77 29.33 -17.58
CA PHE A 2 -36.73 28.29 -17.59
C PHE A 2 -36.59 27.71 -16.19
N PHE A 3 -36.78 26.40 -16.07
CA PHE A 3 -36.54 25.65 -14.85
C PHE A 3 -35.05 25.31 -14.73
N ALA A 4 -34.49 25.67 -13.58
CA ALA A 4 -33.39 25.01 -12.86
C ALA A 4 -32.20 24.47 -13.68
N VAL A 5 -31.17 25.29 -13.85
CA VAL A 5 -29.80 24.82 -14.06
C VAL A 5 -28.90 25.49 -13.03
N ALA A 6 -28.81 24.91 -11.83
CA ALA A 6 -27.84 25.32 -10.81
C ALA A 6 -27.64 24.25 -9.73
N ILE A 7 -27.57 22.97 -10.08
CA ILE A 7 -27.14 21.92 -9.12
C ILE A 7 -26.29 20.88 -9.84
N LEU A 8 -25.11 21.29 -10.32
CA LEU A 8 -24.10 20.32 -10.75
C LEU A 8 -22.65 20.80 -10.55
N THR A 9 -22.44 21.99 -10.00
CA THR A 9 -21.10 22.55 -9.74
C THR A 9 -20.60 22.32 -8.32
N LEU A 10 -21.45 21.90 -7.36
CA LEU A 10 -21.04 21.73 -5.96
C LEU A 10 -20.48 20.34 -5.60
N ILE A 11 -20.56 19.36 -6.50
CA ILE A 11 -20.08 17.98 -6.21
C ILE A 11 -18.64 17.77 -6.67
N ILE A 12 -18.16 18.57 -7.62
CA ILE A 12 -16.79 18.44 -8.14
C ILE A 12 -15.79 19.07 -7.17
N ASP A 13 -16.17 20.14 -6.48
CA ASP A 13 -15.23 20.92 -5.65
C ASP A 13 -14.89 20.23 -4.31
N LYS A 14 -15.83 19.47 -3.72
CA LYS A 14 -15.55 18.69 -2.50
C LYS A 14 -14.68 17.47 -2.76
N SER A 15 -14.73 16.91 -3.96
CA SER A 15 -13.90 15.76 -4.33
C SER A 15 -12.44 16.18 -4.49
N ILE A 16 -12.19 17.36 -5.05
CA ILE A 16 -10.83 17.91 -5.21
C ILE A 16 -10.25 18.32 -3.85
N LEU A 17 -11.05 18.84 -2.92
CA LEU A 17 -10.58 19.19 -1.57
C LEU A 17 -10.21 17.98 -0.69
N VAL A 18 -10.83 16.81 -0.91
CA VAL A 18 -10.42 15.57 -0.23
C VAL A 18 -9.15 14.99 -0.86
N LEU A 19 -8.95 15.19 -2.16
CA LEU A 19 -7.72 14.81 -2.87
C LEU A 19 -6.54 15.75 -2.57
N SER A 20 -6.76 17.04 -2.32
CA SER A 20 -5.70 18.02 -2.03
C SER A 20 -5.13 17.92 -0.61
N ALA A 21 -5.83 17.23 0.30
CA ALA A 21 -5.30 16.85 1.61
C ALA A 21 -4.33 15.65 1.55
N ILE A 22 -4.24 14.97 0.40
CA ILE A 22 -3.23 13.94 0.12
C ILE A 22 -2.00 14.62 -0.45
N THR A 23 -1.35 15.45 0.35
CA THR A 23 0.05 15.79 0.06
C THR A 23 0.84 14.50 0.26
N PRO A 24 1.42 13.90 -0.80
CA PRO A 24 2.23 12.71 -0.66
C PRO A 24 3.36 13.08 0.30
N TYR A 25 3.39 12.46 1.49
CA TYR A 25 4.51 12.68 2.38
C TYR A 25 5.76 12.18 1.65
N GLU A 26 6.82 12.98 1.70
CA GLU A 26 8.10 12.74 1.05
C GLU A 26 8.58 11.30 1.28
N ARG A 27 9.10 10.67 0.22
CA ARG A 27 9.77 9.37 0.33
C ARG A 27 10.95 9.53 1.28
N TYR A 28 10.81 9.06 2.51
CA TYR A 28 11.98 8.89 3.38
C TYR A 28 13.02 8.08 2.61
N MET A 29 14.23 8.64 2.45
CA MET A 29 15.34 7.94 1.81
C MET A 29 15.89 6.81 2.69
N GLU A 30 15.62 6.87 4.00
CA GLU A 30 16.07 5.90 4.98
C GLU A 30 15.01 4.81 5.24
N PRO A 31 15.42 3.58 5.62
CA PRO A 31 14.50 2.51 5.97
C PRO A 31 13.72 2.87 7.24
N LYS A 32 12.39 3.00 7.13
CA LYS A 32 11.49 3.26 8.25
C LYS A 32 10.34 2.26 8.28
N LEU A 33 9.82 1.99 9.48
CA LEU A 33 8.68 1.12 9.69
C LEU A 33 7.42 1.97 9.95
N PRO A 34 6.34 1.84 9.17
CA PRO A 34 5.09 2.51 9.48
C PRO A 34 4.50 1.96 10.79
N ILE A 35 4.10 2.86 11.68
CA ILE A 35 3.41 2.50 12.92
C ILE A 35 1.93 2.29 12.59
N LEU A 36 1.42 1.10 12.85
CA LEU A 36 0.03 0.72 12.57
C LEU A 36 -0.91 1.18 13.70
N ASP A 37 -1.04 2.49 13.92
CA ASP A 37 -1.89 3.11 14.94
C ASP A 37 -3.12 3.82 14.32
N ASP A 38 -3.85 4.61 15.11
CA ASP A 38 -5.01 5.38 14.67
C ASP A 38 -4.69 6.47 13.63
N LYS A 39 -3.42 6.85 13.47
CA LYS A 39 -2.96 7.85 12.51
C LYS A 39 -2.46 7.24 11.20
N PHE A 40 -2.28 5.93 11.16
CA PHE A 40 -1.92 5.20 9.96
C PHE A 40 -2.97 5.37 8.87
N ASN A 41 -2.52 5.84 7.70
CA ASN A 41 -3.37 5.91 6.53
C ASN A 41 -2.53 5.72 5.27
N LEU A 42 -2.98 4.80 4.43
CA LEU A 42 -2.28 4.34 3.23
C LEU A 42 -3.24 4.32 2.05
N PHE A 43 -2.89 5.07 1.02
CA PHE A 43 -3.67 5.22 -0.20
C PHE A 43 -3.11 4.33 -1.31
N CYS A 44 -3.89 3.33 -1.71
CA CYS A 44 -3.60 2.49 -2.87
C CYS A 44 -4.69 2.65 -3.95
N PRO A 45 -4.34 2.82 -5.24
CA PRO A 45 -5.27 3.00 -6.35
C PRO A 45 -6.48 2.05 -6.43
N LEU A 46 -6.36 0.80 -5.98
CA LEU A 46 -7.41 -0.23 -6.12
C LEU A 46 -8.13 -0.60 -4.81
N THR A 47 -7.81 0.03 -3.69
CA THR A 47 -8.41 -0.34 -2.39
C THR A 47 -8.94 0.87 -1.66
N LEU A 48 -10.18 0.77 -1.21
CA LEU A 48 -10.90 1.86 -0.55
C LEU A 48 -10.59 1.96 0.95
N HIS A 49 -10.17 0.88 1.61
CA HIS A 49 -9.90 0.89 3.05
C HIS A 49 -8.70 0.00 3.44
N LEU A 50 -7.53 0.61 3.63
CA LEU A 50 -6.35 -0.01 4.22
C LEU A 50 -6.14 0.55 5.63
N PHE A 51 -6.86 0.01 6.60
CA PHE A 51 -6.75 0.41 8.01
C PHE A 51 -5.80 -0.52 8.78
N PRO A 52 -5.28 -0.12 9.96
CA PRO A 52 -4.25 -0.86 10.70
C PRO A 52 -4.57 -2.34 10.93
N GLY A 53 -5.80 -2.63 11.38
CA GLY A 53 -6.22 -4.00 11.67
C GLY A 53 -6.19 -4.90 10.43
N PHE A 54 -6.62 -4.40 9.28
CA PHE A 54 -6.55 -5.12 8.03
C PHE A 54 -5.10 -5.44 7.62
N ILE A 55 -4.21 -4.45 7.72
CA ILE A 55 -2.79 -4.64 7.40
C ILE A 55 -2.14 -5.66 8.34
N ARG A 56 -2.43 -5.61 9.64
CA ARG A 56 -1.92 -6.59 10.63
C ARG A 56 -2.37 -8.01 10.31
N ILE A 57 -3.65 -8.21 9.99
CA ILE A 57 -4.19 -9.53 9.63
C ILE A 57 -3.52 -10.06 8.37
N LYS A 58 -3.33 -9.22 7.35
CA LYS A 58 -2.65 -9.60 6.11
C LYS A 58 -1.17 -9.90 6.34
N ALA A 59 -0.47 -9.09 7.16
CA ALA A 59 0.92 -9.29 7.58
C ALA A 59 1.12 -10.64 8.26
N ASP A 60 0.28 -11.00 9.22
CA ASP A 60 0.36 -12.30 9.88
C ASP A 60 0.10 -13.45 8.90
N ALA A 61 -0.94 -13.37 8.07
CA ALA A 61 -1.22 -14.39 7.05
C ALA A 61 -0.03 -14.60 6.09
N ALA A 62 0.59 -13.51 5.64
CA ALA A 62 1.77 -13.56 4.80
C ALA A 62 2.98 -14.19 5.52
N PHE A 63 3.19 -13.84 6.79
CA PHE A 63 4.25 -14.42 7.62
C PHE A 63 4.07 -15.93 7.81
N GLN A 64 2.85 -16.40 8.10
CA GLN A 64 2.57 -17.83 8.24
C GLN A 64 2.79 -18.59 6.91
N LEU A 65 2.41 -18.02 5.77
CA LEU A 65 2.67 -18.63 4.45
C LEU A 65 4.16 -18.71 4.15
N ASN A 66 4.94 -17.69 4.53
CA ASN A 66 6.38 -17.66 4.30
C ASN A 66 7.16 -18.67 5.17
N LYS A 67 6.61 -19.08 6.33
CA LYS A 67 7.18 -20.17 7.15
C LYS A 67 7.08 -21.54 6.48
N ASN A 68 6.12 -21.74 5.59
CA ASN A 68 5.94 -23.01 4.89
C ASN A 68 6.72 -23.00 3.56
N PRO A 69 7.71 -23.90 3.38
CA PRO A 69 8.52 -23.96 2.15
C PRO A 69 7.71 -24.13 0.87
N ASN A 70 6.55 -24.77 0.94
CA ASN A 70 5.70 -25.06 -0.22
C ASN A 70 4.80 -23.87 -0.62
N THR A 71 4.67 -22.86 0.23
CA THR A 71 3.82 -21.68 0.01
C THR A 71 4.61 -20.39 0.16
N ARG A 72 5.93 -20.46 -0.02
CA ARG A 72 6.82 -19.33 0.21
C ARG A 72 6.46 -18.17 -0.71
N LEU A 73 6.45 -16.98 -0.13
CA LEU A 73 6.09 -15.78 -0.87
C LEU A 73 7.21 -15.38 -1.84
N PRO A 74 6.87 -14.73 -2.96
CA PRO A 74 7.86 -14.24 -3.91
C PRO A 74 8.72 -13.15 -3.26
N GLU A 75 10.04 -13.29 -3.38
CA GLU A 75 11.00 -12.30 -2.92
C GLU A 75 10.88 -11.00 -3.71
N TYR A 76 11.13 -9.89 -3.02
CA TYR A 76 11.01 -8.56 -3.57
C TYR A 76 12.22 -7.71 -3.22
N LYS A 77 12.72 -6.97 -4.21
CA LYS A 77 13.80 -6.00 -4.01
C LYS A 77 13.19 -4.62 -3.86
N HIS A 78 13.43 -4.00 -2.70
CA HIS A 78 12.99 -2.64 -2.46
C HIS A 78 14.21 -1.70 -2.32
N PRO A 79 14.29 -0.62 -3.12
CA PRO A 79 15.41 0.33 -3.04
C PRO A 79 15.68 0.94 -1.65
N ARG A 80 14.66 1.05 -0.78
CA ARG A 80 14.78 1.62 0.57
C ARG A 80 15.32 0.64 1.61
N PHE A 81 15.31 -0.65 1.31
CA PHE A 81 15.73 -1.71 2.20
C PHE A 81 16.79 -2.59 1.51
N PRO A 82 17.94 -1.99 1.10
CA PRO A 82 18.97 -2.74 0.41
C PRO A 82 19.51 -3.86 1.32
N GLY A 83 19.69 -5.04 0.74
CA GLY A 83 20.20 -6.22 1.47
C GLY A 83 19.21 -6.89 2.42
N GLN A 84 17.97 -6.38 2.56
CA GLN A 84 16.93 -7.08 3.30
C GLN A 84 16.21 -8.10 2.42
N ILE A 85 15.86 -9.24 3.01
CA ILE A 85 15.01 -10.23 2.34
C ILE A 85 13.55 -9.82 2.60
N LEU A 86 12.88 -9.39 1.53
CA LEU A 86 11.51 -8.93 1.59
C LEU A 86 10.62 -9.82 0.74
N TYR A 87 9.34 -9.83 1.08
CA TYR A 87 8.32 -10.63 0.41
C TYR A 87 7.13 -9.77 0.02
N THR A 88 6.45 -10.19 -1.04
CA THR A 88 5.21 -9.53 -1.47
C THR A 88 4.00 -10.43 -1.27
N TYR A 89 2.90 -9.84 -0.80
CA TYR A 89 1.63 -10.52 -0.57
C TYR A 89 0.47 -9.69 -1.10
N ALA A 90 -0.48 -10.33 -1.77
CA ALA A 90 -1.64 -9.65 -2.34
C ALA A 90 -2.62 -9.18 -1.24
N LEU A 91 -3.05 -7.93 -1.34
CA LEU A 91 -4.03 -7.32 -0.43
C LEU A 91 -5.47 -7.54 -0.89
N ASN A 92 -5.70 -7.66 -2.20
CA ASN A 92 -7.00 -7.85 -2.82
C ASN A 92 -6.91 -8.80 -4.02
N ASP A 93 -8.05 -9.25 -4.54
CA ASP A 93 -8.10 -10.01 -5.79
C ASP A 93 -7.73 -9.15 -7.00
N PRO A 94 -7.16 -9.73 -8.08
CA PRO A 94 -6.85 -8.99 -9.29
C PRO A 94 -8.11 -8.36 -9.91
N VAL A 95 -8.00 -7.10 -10.33
CA VAL A 95 -9.06 -6.34 -10.98
C VAL A 95 -8.66 -6.03 -12.42
N SER A 96 -9.56 -6.26 -13.37
CA SER A 96 -9.35 -5.85 -14.76
C SER A 96 -9.56 -4.33 -14.89
N ILE A 97 -8.52 -3.59 -15.27
CA ILE A 97 -8.60 -2.12 -15.43
C ILE A 97 -8.69 -1.69 -16.89
N HIS A 98 -8.27 -2.55 -17.82
CA HIS A 98 -8.41 -2.37 -19.27
C HIS A 98 -8.30 -3.74 -19.96
N LEU A 99 -8.66 -3.83 -21.25
CA LEU A 99 -8.49 -5.06 -22.04
C LEU A 99 -7.05 -5.57 -21.94
N GLY A 100 -6.90 -6.78 -21.35
CA GLY A 100 -5.60 -7.43 -21.19
C GLY A 100 -4.70 -6.87 -20.07
N ILE A 101 -5.22 -5.97 -19.22
CA ILE A 101 -4.46 -5.41 -18.09
C ILE A 101 -5.17 -5.72 -16.78
N GLN A 102 -4.52 -6.55 -15.96
CA GLN A 102 -4.94 -6.82 -14.59
C GLN A 102 -4.12 -5.97 -13.63
N ALA A 103 -4.74 -5.54 -12.53
CA ALA A 103 -4.08 -4.81 -11.48
C ALA A 103 -4.44 -5.32 -10.09
N GLN A 104 -3.49 -5.32 -9.17
CA GLN A 104 -3.63 -5.87 -7.83
C GLN A 104 -2.77 -5.08 -6.84
N ASN A 105 -3.27 -4.82 -5.64
CA ASN A 105 -2.44 -4.23 -4.58
C ASN A 105 -1.68 -5.33 -3.86
N HIS A 106 -0.42 -5.04 -3.56
CA HIS A 106 0.45 -5.88 -2.77
C HIS A 106 1.01 -5.09 -1.61
N MET A 107 1.21 -5.77 -0.49
CA MET A 107 2.06 -5.29 0.58
C MET A 107 3.46 -5.91 0.48
N VAL A 108 4.43 -5.22 1.03
CA VAL A 108 5.80 -5.65 1.25
C VAL A 108 5.96 -5.93 2.74
N ILE A 109 6.43 -7.13 3.06
CA ILE A 109 6.81 -7.52 4.43
C ILE A 109 8.27 -7.93 4.47
N ASP A 110 8.91 -7.84 5.64
CA ASP A 110 10.21 -8.47 5.85
C ASP A 110 10.09 -9.93 6.31
N SER A 111 11.24 -10.56 6.56
CA SER A 111 11.31 -11.96 7.02
C SER A 111 10.72 -12.19 8.41
N ALA A 112 10.56 -11.15 9.23
CA ALA A 112 9.91 -11.22 10.53
C ALA A 112 8.39 -10.95 10.44
N GLY A 113 7.86 -10.68 9.24
CA GLY A 113 6.44 -10.42 9.03
C GLY A 113 6.03 -8.96 9.25
N PHE A 114 6.98 -8.04 9.42
CA PHE A 114 6.66 -6.62 9.59
C PHE A 114 6.25 -6.00 8.26
N PHE A 115 5.12 -5.30 8.24
CA PHE A 115 4.66 -4.51 7.11
C PHE A 115 5.56 -3.28 6.90
N LEU A 116 6.10 -3.13 5.68
CA LEU A 116 7.01 -2.03 5.33
C LEU A 116 6.38 -1.01 4.39
N ASP A 117 5.73 -1.50 3.33
CA ASP A 117 5.22 -0.68 2.24
C ASP A 117 4.11 -1.40 1.46
N ALA A 118 3.45 -0.71 0.54
CA ALA A 118 2.56 -1.33 -0.42
C ALA A 118 2.68 -0.69 -1.81
N PHE A 119 2.25 -1.43 -2.84
CA PHE A 119 2.19 -0.94 -4.20
C PHE A 119 1.03 -1.58 -4.97
N THR A 120 0.56 -0.91 -6.01
CA THR A 120 -0.30 -1.50 -7.03
C THR A 120 0.56 -2.03 -8.15
N ARG A 121 0.42 -3.32 -8.45
CA ARG A 121 0.99 -3.95 -9.63
C ARG A 121 -0.03 -3.97 -10.74
N SER A 122 0.31 -3.42 -11.89
CA SER A 122 -0.43 -3.63 -13.13
C SER A 122 0.38 -4.52 -14.05
N GLN A 123 -0.27 -5.53 -14.63
CA GLN A 123 0.37 -6.50 -15.50
C GLN A 123 -0.44 -6.68 -16.78
N SER A 124 0.24 -6.54 -17.91
CA SER A 124 -0.16 -7.08 -19.21
C SER A 124 0.79 -8.22 -19.59
N ASN A 125 0.51 -8.92 -20.71
CA ASN A 125 1.33 -10.05 -21.16
C ASN A 125 2.83 -9.74 -21.28
N GLU A 126 3.20 -8.48 -21.55
CA GLU A 126 4.58 -8.07 -21.84
C GLU A 126 5.16 -7.12 -20.80
N VAL A 127 4.31 -6.45 -20.01
CA VAL A 127 4.76 -5.35 -19.14
C VAL A 127 4.17 -5.50 -17.75
N LYS A 128 5.06 -5.37 -16.76
CA LYS A 128 4.72 -5.28 -15.34
C LYS A 128 5.16 -3.94 -14.80
N VAL A 129 4.23 -3.19 -14.22
CA VAL A 129 4.47 -1.87 -13.62
C VAL A 129 4.03 -1.89 -12.17
N ASP A 130 4.95 -1.54 -11.26
CA ASP A 130 4.66 -1.41 -9.84
C ASP A 130 4.58 0.09 -9.49
N LYS A 131 3.42 0.55 -9.01
CA LYS A 131 3.19 1.93 -8.55
C LYS A 131 3.06 1.94 -7.04
N PRO A 132 3.92 2.67 -6.29
CA PRO A 132 3.85 2.67 -4.83
C PRO A 132 2.53 3.27 -4.33
N CYS A 133 2.03 2.72 -3.24
CA CYS A 133 0.98 3.33 -2.44
C CYS A 133 1.57 4.50 -1.63
N LEU A 134 0.72 5.42 -1.20
CA LEU A 134 1.14 6.65 -0.55
C LEU A 134 0.67 6.67 0.89
N PHE A 135 1.59 6.87 1.82
CA PHE A 135 1.24 7.15 3.20
C PHE A 135 0.76 8.60 3.33
N SER A 136 -0.21 8.82 4.22
CA SER A 136 -0.59 10.18 4.62
C SER A 136 0.52 10.86 5.43
N GLN A 137 0.47 12.19 5.53
CA GLN A 137 1.34 12.95 6.44
C GLN A 137 1.10 12.64 7.92
N SER A 138 -0.08 12.10 8.28
CA SER A 138 -0.39 11.71 9.66
C SER A 138 0.27 10.41 10.08
N THR A 139 0.67 9.57 9.12
CA THR A 139 1.26 8.26 9.42
C THR A 139 2.57 8.45 10.16
N SER A 140 2.67 7.83 11.33
CA SER A 140 3.89 7.85 12.13
C SER A 140 4.84 6.75 11.68
N PHE A 141 6.14 7.00 11.78
CA PHE A 141 7.17 6.06 11.33
C PHE A 141 8.22 5.86 12.43
N GLY A 142 8.50 4.60 12.74
CA GLY A 142 9.59 4.19 13.62
C GLY A 142 10.87 3.87 12.85
N SER A 143 11.98 3.77 13.58
CA SER A 143 13.25 3.23 13.06
C SER A 143 13.08 1.76 12.70
N TYR A 144 13.52 1.38 11.48
CA TYR A 144 13.46 -0.02 11.04
C TYR A 144 14.41 -0.93 11.84
N TYR A 145 15.57 -0.41 12.25
CA TYR A 145 16.56 -1.20 12.98
C TYR A 145 16.16 -1.41 14.43
N ASP A 146 15.70 -0.35 15.11
CA ASP A 146 15.35 -0.43 16.54
C ASP A 146 14.16 -1.37 16.77
N ALA A 147 13.19 -1.40 15.85
CA ALA A 147 12.03 -2.28 15.93
C ALA A 147 12.38 -3.79 15.86
N ARG A 148 13.53 -4.15 15.28
CA ARG A 148 13.98 -5.55 15.17
C ARG A 148 14.75 -6.05 16.40
N PHE A 149 15.18 -5.17 17.29
CA PHE A 149 15.95 -5.54 18.49
C PHE A 149 15.11 -5.60 19.78
N VAL A 150 13.78 -5.45 19.68
CA VAL A 150 12.86 -5.44 20.84
C VAL A 150 12.31 -6.84 21.18
N PHE A 151 12.71 -7.90 20.46
CA PHE A 151 12.22 -9.27 20.69
C PHE A 151 13.34 -10.31 20.65
#